data_AF-A0A950HIF6-F1
#
_entry.id   AF-A0A950HIF6-F1
#
_cell.length_a   1.000
_cell.length_b   1.000
_cell.length_c   1.000
_cell.angle_alpha   90.00
_cell.angle_beta   90.00
_cell.angle_gamma   90.00
#
_symmetry.space_group_name_H-M   'P 1'
#
loop_
_entity.id
_entity.type
_entity.pdbx_description
1 polymer ?
#
loop_
_entity_poly.entity_id
_entity_poly.type
_entity_poly.pdbx_seq_one_letter_code
_entity_poly.pdbx_strand_id
1 'polypeptide(L)' 'MAILDEDSPFGAPPRKPPTHHEIGQPVEALSIDELGERIEMLRNEMARLEEVRKAKQASKVAADAFFKA' A
#
# COMPACT_ATOMS: atom_id res chain seq x y z
N MET A 1 26.94 -9.43 4.61
CA MET A 1 26.55 -8.27 5.43
C MET A 1 26.94 -7.04 4.65
N ALA A 2 25.99 -6.42 3.94
CA ALA A 2 26.25 -5.20 3.18
C ALA A 2 26.01 -4.01 4.11
N ILE A 3 27.08 -3.32 4.46
CA ILE A 3 27.03 -2.01 5.08
C ILE A 3 26.56 -1.07 3.97
N LEU A 4 25.35 -0.53 4.10
CA LEU A 4 24.89 0.57 3.25
C LEU A 4 25.36 1.86 3.94
N ASP A 5 26.29 2.56 3.32
CA ASP A 5 26.69 3.90 3.71
C ASP A 5 25.47 4.83 3.56
N GLU A 6 24.82 5.17 4.68
CA GLU A 6 23.61 6.01 4.72
C GLU A 6 23.89 7.52 4.53
N ASP A 7 25.15 7.96 4.42
CA ASP A 7 25.52 9.39 4.39
C ASP A 7 26.37 9.78 3.16
N SER A 8 26.12 9.19 1.99
CA SER A 8 26.69 9.73 0.74
C SER A 8 25.90 10.96 0.27
N PRO A 9 26.48 12.17 0.20
CA PRO A 9 25.79 13.38 -0.28
C PRO A 9 25.43 13.32 -1.78
N PHE A 10 25.84 12.24 -2.46
CA PHE A 10 25.53 11.92 -3.86
C PHE A 10 24.92 10.51 -4.01
N GLY A 11 24.47 9.89 -2.92
CA GLY A 11 23.87 8.57 -2.92
C GLY A 11 22.56 8.56 -3.70
N ALA A 12 22.42 7.63 -4.65
CA ALA A 12 21.16 7.45 -5.36
C ALA A 12 20.03 7.19 -4.35
N PRO A 13 18.88 7.87 -4.46
CA PRO A 13 17.78 7.67 -3.52
C PRO A 13 17.39 6.19 -3.49
N PRO A 14 16.94 5.67 -2.34
CA PRO A 14 16.53 4.28 -2.21
C PRO A 14 15.51 3.96 -3.31
N ARG A 15 15.84 3.00 -4.17
CA ARG A 15 14.94 2.57 -5.24
C ARG A 15 13.67 2.07 -4.58
N LYS A 16 12.54 2.75 -4.84
CA LYS A 16 11.24 2.25 -4.42
C LYS A 16 11.10 0.84 -4.99
N PRO A 17 10.66 -0.14 -4.18
CA PRO A 17 10.41 -1.48 -4.69
C PRO A 17 9.46 -1.36 -5.88
N PRO A 18 9.66 -2.14 -6.95
CA PRO A 18 8.81 -2.07 -8.12
C PRO A 18 7.36 -2.32 -7.70
N THR A 19 6.51 -1.32 -7.94
CA THR A 19 5.07 -1.43 -7.75
C THR A 19 4.53 -2.34 -8.84
N HIS A 20 3.93 -3.47 -8.47
CA HIS A 20 3.26 -4.35 -9.44
C HIS A 20 2.12 -3.64 -10.19
N HIS A 21 1.57 -2.58 -9.60
CA HIS A 21 0.53 -1.76 -10.19
C HIS A 21 0.61 -0.31 -9.71
N GLU A 22 0.38 0.63 -10.62
CA GLU A 22 0.20 2.05 -10.35
C GLU A 22 -1.22 2.51 -10.75
N ILE A 23 -1.85 3.32 -9.89
CA ILE A 23 -3.20 3.83 -10.15
C ILE A 23 -3.20 4.72 -11.39
N GLY A 24 -4.12 4.44 -12.32
CA GLY A 24 -4.27 5.21 -13.55
C GLY A 24 -3.21 4.92 -14.61
N GLN A 25 -2.37 3.89 -14.43
CA GLN A 25 -1.44 3.50 -15.48
C GLN A 25 -2.16 3.01 -16.73
N PRO A 26 -1.57 3.20 -17.93
CA PRO A 26 -2.04 2.56 -19.16
C PRO A 26 -2.13 1.03 -19.00
N VAL A 27 -3.19 0.45 -19.58
CA VAL A 27 -3.51 -0.99 -19.51
C VAL A 27 -3.81 -1.61 -20.88
N GLU A 28 -3.74 -0.82 -21.94
CA GLU A 28 -4.11 -1.18 -23.30
C GLU A 28 -3.19 -2.26 -23.89
N ALA A 29 -1.96 -2.35 -23.37
CA ALA A 29 -0.98 -3.36 -23.76
C ALA A 29 -1.05 -4.65 -22.93
N LEU A 30 -1.92 -4.73 -21.92
CA LEU A 30 -2.05 -5.91 -21.06
C LEU A 30 -2.99 -6.93 -21.70
N SER A 31 -2.64 -8.20 -21.55
CA SER A 31 -3.51 -9.33 -21.85
C SER A 31 -4.67 -9.44 -20.85
N ILE A 32 -5.68 -10.24 -21.22
CA ILE A 32 -6.84 -10.51 -20.35
C ILE A 32 -6.41 -11.18 -19.03
N ASP A 33 -5.44 -12.09 -19.09
CA ASP A 33 -4.95 -12.79 -17.91
C ASP A 33 -4.21 -11.84 -16.96
N GLU A 34 -3.34 -10.97 -17.50
CA GLU A 34 -2.65 -9.93 -16.71
C GLU A 34 -3.64 -8.95 -16.07
N LEU A 35 -4.71 -8.58 -16.79
CA LEU A 35 -5.79 -7.78 -16.22
C LEU A 35 -6.50 -8.52 -15.08
N GLY A 36 -6.74 -9.82 -15.23
CA GLY A 36 -7.31 -10.67 -14.19
C GLY A 36 -6.46 -10.70 -12.92
N GLU A 37 -5.18 -11.03 -13.04
CA GLU A 37 -4.22 -11.07 -11.92
C GLU A 37 -4.15 -9.73 -11.19
N ARG A 38 -4.11 -8.62 -11.94
CA ARG A 38 -4.07 -7.27 -11.38
C ARG A 38 -5.36 -6.90 -10.66
N ILE A 39 -6.52 -7.27 -11.21
CA ILE A 39 -7.82 -7.05 -10.55
C ILE A 39 -7.87 -7.81 -9.22
N GLU A 40 -7.42 -9.07 -9.19
CA GLU A 40 -7.38 -9.87 -7.97
C GLU A 40 -6.45 -9.25 -6.91
N MET A 41 -5.25 -8.82 -7.31
CA MET A 41 -4.33 -8.10 -6.44
C MET A 41 -4.99 -6.86 -5.82
N LEU A 42 -5.64 -6.04 -6.63
CA LEU A 42 -6.30 -4.81 -6.17
C LEU A 42 -7.47 -5.10 -5.25
N ARG A 43 -8.27 -6.14 -5.50
CA ARG A 43 -9.36 -6.57 -4.61
C ARG A 43 -8.84 -7.02 -3.25
N ASN A 44 -7.74 -7.76 -3.21
CA ASN A 44 -7.10 -8.16 -1.97
C ASN A 44 -6.59 -6.94 -1.18
N GLU A 45 -5.99 -5.96 -1.87
CA GLU A 45 -5.55 -4.73 -1.21
C GLU A 45 -6.73 -3.90 -0.70
N MET A 46 -7.84 -3.81 -1.45
CA MET A 46 -9.06 -3.18 -0.97
C MET A 46 -9.58 -3.82 0.31
N ALA A 47 -9.65 -5.15 0.37
CA ALA A 47 -10.08 -5.87 1.57
C ALA A 47 -9.19 -5.57 2.78
N ARG A 48 -7.87 -5.61 2.59
CA ARG A 48 -6.89 -5.25 3.64
C ARG A 48 -7.12 -3.82 4.16
N LEU A 49 -7.31 -2.85 3.26
CA LEU A 49 -7.54 -1.46 3.64
C LEU A 49 -8.85 -1.29 4.43
N GLU A 50 -9.91 -2.00 4.04
CA GLU A 50 -11.19 -1.98 4.75
C GLU A 50 -11.09 -2.55 6.16
N GLU A 51 -10.35 -3.66 6.34
CA GLU A 51 -10.10 -4.23 7.67
C GLU A 51 -9.35 -3.26 8.57
N VAL A 52 -8.27 -2.65 8.06
CA VAL A 52 -7.50 -1.65 8.81
C VAL A 52 -8.35 -0.42 9.14
N ARG A 53 -9.18 0.04 8.20
CA ARG A 53 -10.12 1.16 8.44
C ARG A 53 -11.09 0.81 9.57
N LYS A 54 -11.67 -0.38 9.56
CA LYS A 54 -12.60 -0.85 10.59
C LYS A 54 -11.92 -0.89 11.96
N ALA A 55 -10.71 -1.43 12.05
CA ALA A 55 -9.95 -1.46 13.29
C ALA A 55 -9.66 -0.05 13.83
N LYS A 56 -9.23 0.87 12.96
CA LYS A 56 -9.01 2.28 13.33
C LYS A 56 -10.28 2.97 13.80
N GLN A 57 -11.41 2.72 13.13
CA GLN A 57 -12.70 3.28 13.52
C GLN A 57 -13.16 2.78 14.90
N ALA A 58 -13.00 1.49 15.18
CA ALA A 58 -13.31 0.91 16.49
C ALA A 58 -12.47 1.55 17.61
N SER A 59 -11.17 1.73 17.36
CA SER A 59 -10.27 2.42 18.29
C SER A 59 -10.70 3.87 18.55
N LYS A 60 -11.05 4.62 17.50
CA LYS A 60 -11.57 5.99 17.61
C LYS A 60 -12.84 6.05 18.47
N VAL A 61 -13.80 5.16 18.23
CA VAL A 61 -15.07 5.12 18.97
C VAL A 61 -14.82 4.80 20.46
N ALA A 62 -13.93 3.86 20.77
CA ALA A 62 -13.57 3.54 22.14
C ALA A 62 -12.92 4.73 22.87
N ALA A 63 -12.01 5.45 22.19
CA ALA A 63 -11.41 6.66 22.74
C ALA A 63 -12.45 7.77 22.97
N ASP A 64 -13.31 8.04 21.97
CA ASP A 64 -14.36 9.07 22.08
C ASP A 64 -15.32 8.78 23.25
N ALA A 65 -15.62 7.51 23.53
CA ALA A 65 -16.46 7.12 24.66
C ALA A 65 -15.75 7.30 26.01
N PHE A 66 -14.45 6.99 26.08
CA PHE A 66 -13.65 7.17 27.31
C PHE A 66 -13.50 8.64 27.70
N PHE A 67 -13.27 9.53 26.74
CA PHE A 67 -13.06 10.97 27.00
C PHE A 67 -14.35 11.79 27.17
N LYS A 68 -15.52 11.22 26.89
CA LYS A 68 -16.82 11.87 27.10
C LYS A 68 -17.51 11.45 28.41
N ALA A 69 -16.87 10.59 29.20
CA ALA A 69 -17.29 10.22 30.56
C ALA A 69 -16.87 11.28 31.59
#